data_AF-A0A068Y2X1-F1
#
_entry.id   AF-A0A068Y2X1-F1
#
_cell.length_a   1.000
_cell.length_b   1.000
_cell.length_c   1.000
_cell.angle_alpha   90.00
_cell.angle_beta   90.00
_cell.angle_gamma   90.00
#
_symmetry.space_group_name_H-M   'P 1'
#
loop_
_entity.id
_entity.type
_entity.pdbx_description
1 polymer ?
#
loop_
_entity_poly.entity_id
_entity_poly.type
_entity_poly.pdbx_seq_one_letter_code
_entity_poly.pdbx_strand_id
1 'polypeptide(L)'
;MSICDRPRLPEGFQELLEELSYEVMVERPADVIQFSIDFFKSRRGPNGTCISKKAASRRASDDPLGNDRSLHLSSCPRDKFTQRPQ
;
A
#
# COMPACT_ATOMS: atom_id res chain seq x y z
N MET A 1 24.39 -23.78 7.45
CA MET A 1 23.66 -22.70 6.78
C MET A 1 22.18 -22.88 7.15
N SER A 2 21.64 -22.05 8.04
CA SER A 2 20.19 -22.11 8.32
C SER A 2 19.48 -21.57 7.09
N ILE A 3 18.89 -22.47 6.31
CA ILE A 3 17.97 -22.11 5.25
C ILE A 3 16.85 -21.36 5.96
N CYS A 4 16.73 -20.06 5.70
CA CYS A 4 15.67 -19.26 6.32
C CYS A 4 14.32 -19.83 5.86
N ASP A 5 13.64 -20.57 6.74
CA ASP A 5 12.34 -21.23 6.51
C ASP A 5 11.17 -20.26 6.28
N ARG A 6 11.43 -18.95 6.18
CA ARG A 6 10.37 -17.95 6.03
C ARG A 6 10.20 -17.60 4.54
N PRO A 7 9.02 -17.86 3.95
CA PRO A 7 8.74 -17.43 2.60
C PRO A 7 8.88 -15.91 2.51
N ARG A 8 9.61 -15.43 1.50
CA ARG A 8 9.76 -14.01 1.23
C ARG A 8 8.67 -13.57 0.27
N LEU A 9 8.07 -12.43 0.59
CA LEU A 9 7.10 -11.79 -0.29
C LEU A 9 7.86 -11.16 -1.48
N PRO A 10 7.38 -11.35 -2.73
CA PRO A 10 7.96 -10.66 -3.87
C PRO A 10 7.84 -9.14 -3.74
N GLU A 11 8.83 -8.42 -4.25
CA GLU A 11 8.78 -6.96 -4.36
C GLU A 11 7.58 -6.55 -5.24
N GLY A 12 6.84 -5.52 -4.81
CA GLY A 12 5.66 -5.01 -5.54
C GLY A 12 4.35 -5.77 -5.26
N PHE A 13 4.39 -6.90 -4.55
CA PHE A 13 3.17 -7.69 -4.28
C PHE A 13 2.21 -6.96 -3.35
N GLN A 14 2.73 -6.30 -2.32
CA GLN A 14 1.89 -5.57 -1.37
C GLN A 14 1.22 -4.38 -2.06
N GLU A 15 1.98 -3.61 -2.83
CA GLU A 15 1.49 -2.44 -3.57
C GLU A 15 0.42 -2.84 -4.59
N LEU A 16 0.61 -3.97 -5.29
CA LEU A 16 -0.37 -4.51 -6.22
C LEU A 16 -1.71 -4.83 -5.54
N LEU A 17 -1.66 -5.47 -4.36
CA LEU A 17 -2.84 -5.80 -3.59
C LEU A 17 -3.52 -4.56 -3.02
N GLU A 18 -2.75 -3.58 -2.54
CA GLU A 18 -3.28 -2.31 -2.05
C GLU A 18 -4.03 -1.56 -3.15
N GLU A 19 -3.47 -1.50 -4.37
CA GLU A 19 -4.13 -0.87 -5.52
C GLU A 19 -5.43 -1.58 -5.90
N LEU A 20 -5.44 -2.93 -5.98
CA LEU A 20 -6.67 -3.67 -6.24
C LEU A 20 -7.72 -3.41 -5.15
N SER A 21 -7.29 -3.45 -3.89
CA SER A 21 -8.19 -3.26 -2.74
C SER A 21 -8.82 -1.88 -2.74
N TYR A 22 -8.04 -0.85 -3.06
CA TYR A 22 -8.53 0.52 -3.21
C TYR A 22 -9.60 0.61 -4.30
N GLU A 23 -9.35 0.05 -5.49
CA GLU A 23 -10.27 0.14 -6.62
C GLU A 23 -11.58 -0.63 -6.37
N VAL A 24 -11.51 -1.79 -5.69
CA VAL A 24 -12.72 -2.51 -5.24
C VAL A 24 -13.55 -1.69 -4.26
N MET A 25 -12.92 -0.95 -3.34
CA MET A 25 -13.63 -0.08 -2.40
C MET A 25 -14.28 1.13 -3.08
N VAL A 26 -13.65 1.65 -4.13
CA VAL A 26 -14.15 2.80 -4.91
C VAL A 26 -15.32 2.38 -5.80
N GLU A 27 -15.12 1.36 -6.64
CA GLU A 27 -16.09 0.93 -7.66
C GLU A 27 -17.24 0.11 -7.06
N ARG A 28 -17.03 -0.52 -5.88
CA ARG A 28 -18.00 -1.39 -5.19
C ARG A 28 -18.67 -2.39 -6.15
N PRO A 29 -17.88 -3.19 -6.88
CA PRO A 29 -18.43 -4.11 -7.88
C PRO A 29 -19.31 -5.17 -7.21
N ALA A 30 -20.40 -5.54 -7.87
CA ALA A 30 -21.26 -6.64 -7.43
C ALA A 30 -20.53 -8.00 -7.51
N ASP A 31 -19.56 -8.14 -8.42
CA ASP A 31 -18.70 -9.32 -8.56
C ASP A 31 -17.22 -8.90 -8.46
N VAL A 32 -16.65 -9.13 -7.29
CA VAL A 32 -15.25 -8.80 -6.99
C VAL A 32 -14.26 -9.67 -7.78
N ILE A 33 -14.61 -10.93 -8.06
CA ILE A 33 -13.72 -11.85 -8.76
C ILE A 33 -13.58 -11.43 -10.22
N GLN A 34 -14.70 -11.18 -10.88
CA GLN A 34 -14.70 -10.72 -12.27
C GLN A 34 -14.01 -9.36 -12.40
N PHE A 35 -14.30 -8.42 -11.49
CA PHE A 35 -13.61 -7.14 -11.43
C PHE A 35 -12.08 -7.30 -11.31
N SER A 36 -11.62 -8.20 -10.43
CA SER A 36 -10.19 -8.45 -10.23
C SER A 36 -9.52 -9.00 -11.49
N ILE A 37 -10.19 -9.92 -12.20
CA ILE A 37 -9.72 -10.47 -13.48
C ILE A 37 -9.52 -9.34 -14.49
N ASP A 38 -10.52 -8.47 -14.63
CA ASP A 38 -10.49 -7.39 -15.61
C ASP A 38 -9.46 -6.31 -15.23
N PHE A 39 -9.33 -6.01 -13.94
CA PHE A 39 -8.29 -5.16 -13.38
C PHE A 39 -6.88 -5.64 -13.78
N PHE A 40 -6.57 -6.91 -13.54
CA PHE A 40 -5.25 -7.46 -13.89
C PHE A 40 -5.03 -7.58 -15.40
N LYS A 41 -6.07 -7.93 -16.17
CA LYS A 41 -5.98 -7.97 -17.65
C LYS A 41 -5.67 -6.60 -18.24
N SER A 42 -6.31 -5.54 -17.75
CA SER A 42 -6.11 -4.18 -18.25
C SER A 42 -4.69 -3.63 -17.99
N ARG A 43 -3.99 -4.19 -17.00
CA ARG A 43 -2.64 -3.81 -16.58
C ARG A 43 -1.56 -4.74 -17.11
N ARG A 44 -1.92 -5.77 -17.87
CA ARG A 44 -0.96 -6.69 -18.49
C ARG A 44 -0.29 -6.00 -19.68
N GLY A 45 1.01 -5.75 -19.56
CA GLY A 45 1.84 -5.27 -20.66
C GLY A 45 2.03 -6.33 -21.76
N PRO A 46 2.51 -5.95 -22.95
CA PRO A 46 2.66 -6.83 -24.11
C PRO A 46 3.51 -8.08 -23.84
N ASN A 47 4.37 -8.05 -22.83
CA ASN A 47 5.29 -9.14 -22.48
C ASN A 47 4.85 -9.94 -21.22
N GLY A 48 3.61 -9.77 -20.77
CA GLY A 48 3.13 -10.39 -19.53
C GLY A 48 3.65 -9.73 -18.25
N THR A 49 4.36 -8.60 -18.35
CA THR A 49 4.75 -7.77 -17.22
C THR A 49 3.53 -6.99 -16.73
N CYS A 50 3.28 -6.97 -15.42
CA CYS A 50 2.26 -6.12 -14.83
C CYS A 50 2.75 -4.66 -14.86
N ILE A 51 2.08 -3.82 -15.64
CA ILE A 51 2.31 -2.39 -15.64
C ILE A 51 1.60 -1.84 -14.40
N SER A 52 2.31 -1.77 -13.27
CA SER A 52 1.88 -0.92 -12.17
C SER A 52 1.97 0.51 -12.69
N LYS A 53 0.84 1.04 -13.17
CA LYS A 53 0.69 2.48 -13.32
C LYS A 53 0.85 3.01 -11.92
N LYS A 54 2.03 3.60 -11.63
CA LYS A 54 2.35 4.29 -10.38
C LYS A 54 1.10 5.08 -10.00
N ALA A 55 0.30 4.54 -9.08
CA ALA A 55 -0.97 5.14 -8.76
C ALA A 55 -0.61 6.54 -8.29
N ALA A 56 -1.02 7.56 -9.04
CA ALA A 56 -0.95 8.91 -8.53
C ALA A 56 -1.73 8.81 -7.23
N SER A 57 -1.01 8.93 -6.11
CA SER A 57 -1.57 8.95 -4.77
C SER A 57 -2.51 10.15 -4.74
N ARG A 58 -3.75 9.93 -5.20
CA ARG A 58 -4.88 10.74 -4.81
C ARG A 58 -5.09 10.32 -3.37
N ARG A 59 -4.27 10.91 -2.49
CA ARG A 59 -4.51 10.88 -1.06
C ARG A 59 -6.00 11.19 -0.91
N ALA A 60 -6.73 10.33 -0.23
CA ALA A 60 -8.06 10.66 0.23
C ALA A 60 -7.91 11.91 1.11
N SER A 61 -8.09 13.08 0.50
CA SER A 61 -8.13 14.38 1.15
C SER A 61 -9.47 14.60 1.84
N ASP A 62 -10.44 13.72 1.58
CA ASP A 62 -11.75 13.70 2.22
C ASP A 62 -11.77 12.68 3.36
N ASP A 63 -11.09 13.03 4.46
CA ASP A 63 -11.52 12.57 5.78
C ASP A 63 -12.60 13.55 6.27
N PRO A 64 -13.90 13.19 6.21
CA PRO A 64 -14.98 14.06 6.66
C PRO A 64 -14.96 14.31 8.18
N LEU A 65 -14.13 13.57 8.94
CA LEU A 65 -13.97 13.75 10.38
C LEU A 65 -12.81 14.68 10.74
N GLY A 66 -12.07 15.20 9.75
CA GLY A 66 -11.02 16.20 9.99
C GLY A 66 -9.95 15.74 10.98
N ASN A 67 -9.56 14.45 10.93
CA ASN A 67 -8.59 13.94 11.88
C ASN A 67 -7.18 14.38 11.46
N ASP A 68 -6.73 15.51 12.02
CA ASP A 68 -5.41 16.07 11.74
C ASP A 68 -4.29 15.12 12.23
N ARG A 69 -3.63 14.46 11.26
CA ARG A 69 -2.50 13.58 11.54
C ARG A 69 -1.26 14.33 12.07
N SER A 70 -1.25 15.67 12.08
CA SER A 70 -0.20 16.47 12.73
C SER A 70 -0.14 16.23 14.25
N LEU A 71 -1.27 15.88 14.87
CA LEU A 71 -1.36 15.58 16.31
C LEU A 71 -0.69 14.24 16.70
N HIS A 72 -0.48 13.34 15.74
CA HIS A 72 0.20 12.05 15.99
C HIS A 72 1.73 12.19 16.08
N LEU A 73 2.31 13.26 15.51
CA LEU A 73 3.75 13.52 15.56
C LEU A 73 4.19 14.15 16.88
N SER A 74 3.29 14.83 17.60
CA SER A 74 3.60 15.48 18.88
C SER A 74 3.44 14.57 20.11
N SER A 75 2.85 13.37 19.93
CA SER A 75 2.51 12.47 21.06
C SER A 75 3.46 11.29 21.23
N CYS A 76 4.51 11.15 20.41
CA CYS A 76 5.55 10.15 20.64
C CYS A 76 6.53 10.66 21.71
N PRO A 77 6.74 9.95 22.84
CA PRO A 77 7.75 10.34 23.81
C PRO A 77 9.11 10.34 23.11
N ARG A 78 9.77 11.49 23.15
CA ARG A 78 11.10 11.69 22.59
C ARG A 78 12.07 10.83 23.40
N ASP A 79 12.38 9.64 22.90
CA ASP A 79 13.34 8.72 23.52
C ASP A 79 14.67 9.48 23.68
N LYS A 80 15.02 9.78 24.94
CA LYS A 80 16.27 10.46 25.28
C LYS A 80 17.41 9.46 25.15
N PHE A 81 17.85 9.20 23.92
CA PHE A 81 19.15 8.57 23.72
C PHE A 81 20.24 9.56 24.16
N THR A 82 20.87 9.16 25.25
CA THR A 82 21.97 9.79 25.96
C THR A 82 23.16 9.94 25.02
N GLN A 83 23.60 11.17 24.73
CA GLN A 83 24.97 11.43 24.32
C GLN A 83 25.70 12.06 25.52
N ARG A 84 26.62 11.31 26.13
CA ARG A 84 27.68 11.89 26.97
C ARG A 84 28.76 12.47 26.04
N PRO A 85 29.29 13.67 26.27
CA PRO A 85 30.57 14.05 25.69
C PRO A 85 31.72 13.42 26.50
N GLN A 86 32.80 13.06 25.81
CA GLN A 86 34.14 12.94 26.40
C GLN A 86 34.72 14.32 26.63
#